data_AF-A0A928TUZ9-F1
#
_entry.id   AF-A0A928TUZ9-F1
#
_cell.length_a   1.000
_cell.length_b   1.000
_cell.length_c   1.000
_cell.angle_alpha   90.00
_cell.angle_beta   90.00
_cell.angle_gamma   90.00
#
_symmetry.space_group_name_H-M   'P 1'
#
loop_
_entity.id
_entity.type
_entity.pdbx_description
1 polymer ?
#
loop_
_entity_poly.entity_id
_entity_poly.type
_entity_poly.pdbx_seq_one_letter_code
_entity_poly.pdbx_strand_id
1 'polypeptide(L)'
;MNIEHPTCLACRGRERQIKDGYTPSGSQRYRCKLCGCRYTPQPKPHGYDDEIRLQALTLFLEGVSLRTISRILAVNHQSVANWVNHFAGNLPEDLPDSVLETAVLDGLITFNPRQKQTPPTPQN
;
A
#
# COMPACT_ATOMS: atom_id res chain seq x y z
N MET A 1 15.33 11.86 36.22
CA MET A 1 14.56 11.11 35.21
C MET A 1 15.26 11.32 33.87
N ASN A 2 15.86 10.26 33.31
CA ASN A 2 16.52 10.33 32.01
C ASN A 2 15.42 10.46 30.95
N ILE A 3 15.24 11.66 30.42
CA ILE A 3 14.36 11.90 29.28
C ILE A 3 15.15 11.43 28.06
N GLU A 4 14.88 10.21 27.59
CA GLU A 4 15.40 9.74 26.32
C GLU A 4 14.83 10.63 25.20
N HIS A 5 15.68 11.46 24.61
CA HIS A 5 15.31 12.30 23.47
C HIS A 5 15.44 11.45 22.19
N PRO A 6 14.45 11.51 21.29
CA PRO A 6 14.51 10.74 20.05
C PRO A 6 15.69 11.18 19.18
N THR A 7 16.32 10.25 18.47
CA THR A 7 17.44 10.57 17.59
C THR A 7 16.93 11.07 16.25
N CYS A 8 17.47 12.19 15.75
CA CYS A 8 17.10 12.71 14.44
C CYS A 8 17.51 11.75 13.31
N LEU A 9 16.55 11.39 12.45
CA LEU A 9 16.79 10.45 11.34
C LEU A 9 17.71 11.01 10.24
N ALA A 10 17.80 12.34 10.11
CA ALA A 10 18.61 12.99 9.07
C ALA A 10 20.06 13.20 9.50
N CYS A 11 20.30 13.83 10.66
CA CYS A 11 21.65 14.18 11.11
C CYS A 11 22.18 13.32 12.26
N ARG A 12 21.40 12.34 12.73
CA ARG A 12 21.71 11.47 13.89
C ARG A 12 21.98 12.20 15.21
N GLY A 13 21.70 13.51 15.27
CA GLY A 13 21.80 14.30 16.49
C GLY A 13 20.76 13.90 17.52
N ARG A 14 21.17 13.86 18.80
CA ARG A 14 20.29 13.57 19.95
C ARG A 14 19.88 14.81 20.73
N GLU A 15 20.59 15.92 20.52
CA GLU A 15 20.33 17.18 21.21
C GLU A 15 19.33 18.06 20.45
N ARG A 16 18.66 18.95 21.19
CA ARG A 16 17.73 19.96 20.65
C ARG A 16 16.60 19.39 19.78
N GLN A 17 16.03 18.27 20.23
CA GLN A 17 14.88 17.62 19.62
C GLN A 17 13.61 18.10 20.32
N ILE A 18 12.76 18.83 19.61
CA ILE A 18 11.55 19.42 20.18
C ILE A 18 10.30 18.74 19.61
N LYS A 19 9.23 18.67 20.40
CA LYS A 19 7.91 18.23 19.93
C LYS A 19 7.38 19.23 18.88
N ASP A 20 6.84 18.73 17.77
CA ASP A 20 6.33 19.52 16.63
C ASP A 20 4.92 19.02 16.22
N GLY A 21 4.04 18.85 17.22
CA GLY A 21 2.66 18.37 17.02
C GLY A 21 2.54 16.85 16.85
N TYR A 22 1.43 16.40 16.26
CA TYR A 22 1.12 14.98 16.07
C TYR A 22 0.80 14.68 14.59
N THR A 23 1.01 13.43 14.17
CA THR A 23 0.48 12.94 12.87
C THR A 23 -1.05 12.79 12.95
N PRO A 24 -1.75 12.67 11.80
CA PRO A 24 -3.18 12.34 11.80
C PRO A 24 -3.51 11.05 12.55
N SER A 25 -2.61 10.06 12.56
CA SER A 25 -2.72 8.84 13.39
C SER A 25 -2.46 9.07 14.89
N GLY A 26 -2.12 10.28 15.32
CA GLY A 26 -1.83 10.62 16.71
C GLY A 26 -0.41 10.26 17.17
N SER A 27 0.52 10.02 16.25
CA SER A 27 1.93 9.76 16.60
C SER A 27 2.67 11.07 16.85
N GLN A 28 3.51 11.14 17.88
CA GLN A 28 4.24 12.37 18.21
C GLN A 28 5.26 12.71 17.11
N ARG A 29 5.15 13.90 16.52
CA ARG A 29 6.15 14.48 15.62
C ARG A 29 7.19 15.25 16.40
N TYR A 30 8.42 15.23 15.89
CA TYR A 30 9.55 15.97 16.40
C TYR A 30 10.19 16.80 15.30
N ARG A 31 10.85 17.88 15.71
CA ARG A 31 11.73 18.67 14.87
C ARG A 31 13.11 18.77 15.49
N CYS A 32 14.12 18.46 14.70
CA CYS A 32 15.51 18.71 15.05
C CYS A 32 15.84 20.19 14.85
N LYS A 33 16.27 20.89 15.91
CA LYS A 33 16.72 22.30 15.77
C LYS A 33 18.11 22.45 15.17
N LEU A 34 18.90 21.37 15.09
CA LEU A 34 20.23 21.40 14.48
C LEU A 34 20.16 21.39 12.95
N CYS A 35 19.32 20.52 12.37
CA CYS A 35 19.21 20.38 10.91
C CYS A 35 17.84 20.80 10.34
N GLY A 36 16.86 21.15 11.19
CA GLY A 36 15.53 21.56 10.76
C GLY A 36 14.57 20.43 10.36
N CYS A 37 15.05 19.19 10.23
CA CYS A 37 14.26 18.03 9.82
C CYS A 37 13.10 17.77 10.79
N ARG A 38 11.92 17.44 10.22
CA ARG A 38 10.75 16.93 10.95
C ARG A 38 10.65 15.42 10.76
N TYR A 39 10.40 14.69 11.83
CA TYR A 39 10.33 13.23 11.80
C TYR A 39 9.42 12.69 12.90
N THR A 40 9.02 11.42 12.77
CA THR A 40 8.17 10.70 13.72
C THR A 40 8.93 9.46 14.17
N PRO A 41 9.47 9.41 15.40
CA PRO A 41 10.33 8.30 15.85
C PRO A 41 9.62 6.95 15.90
N GLN A 42 8.35 6.96 16.31
CA GLN A 42 7.49 5.80 16.38
C GLN A 42 6.20 6.14 15.63
N PRO A 43 6.21 6.05 14.29
CA PRO A 43 4.99 6.23 13.52
C PRO A 43 4.08 5.06 13.83
N LYS A 44 2.84 5.35 14.27
CA LYS A 44 1.80 4.33 14.29
C LYS A 44 1.59 3.86 12.84
N PRO A 45 1.59 2.54 12.60
CA PRO A 45 1.32 2.01 11.28
C PRO A 45 -0.03 2.56 10.81
N HIS A 46 -0.03 3.16 9.61
CA HIS A 46 -1.26 3.60 8.97
C HIS A 46 -1.80 2.43 8.17
N GLY A 47 -3.02 2.01 8.48
CA GLY A 47 -3.77 1.04 7.69
C GLY A 47 -4.12 -0.24 8.44
N TYR A 48 -4.78 -1.13 7.73
CA TYR A 48 -5.12 -2.46 8.20
C TYR A 48 -3.88 -3.36 8.18
N ASP A 49 -3.82 -4.34 9.08
CA ASP A 49 -2.76 -5.35 9.12
C ASP A 49 -2.70 -6.13 7.81
N ASP A 50 -1.50 -6.60 7.46
CA ASP A 50 -1.30 -7.33 6.20
C ASP A 50 -2.10 -8.64 6.16
N GLU A 51 -2.36 -9.25 7.31
CA GLU A 51 -3.24 -10.41 7.43
C GLU A 51 -4.67 -10.10 6.96
N ILE A 52 -5.23 -8.95 7.37
CA ILE A 52 -6.58 -8.51 6.95
C ILE A 52 -6.59 -8.23 5.44
N ARG A 53 -5.52 -7.62 4.91
CA ARG A 53 -5.40 -7.36 3.47
C ARG A 53 -5.39 -8.66 2.68
N LEU A 54 -4.58 -9.62 3.11
CA LEU A 54 -4.48 -10.92 2.47
C LEU A 54 -5.82 -11.66 2.50
N GLN A 55 -6.49 -11.70 3.65
CA GLN A 55 -7.84 -12.27 3.77
C GLN A 55 -8.85 -11.60 2.83
N ALA A 56 -8.81 -10.27 2.71
CA ALA A 56 -9.69 -9.53 1.81
C ALA A 56 -9.44 -9.88 0.33
N LEU A 57 -8.16 -10.03 -0.06
CA LEU A 57 -7.79 -10.45 -1.41
C LEU A 57 -8.23 -11.88 -1.69
N THR A 58 -8.00 -12.82 -0.76
CA THR A 58 -8.48 -14.20 -0.90
C THR A 58 -9.99 -14.25 -1.10
N LEU A 59 -10.77 -13.56 -0.26
CA LEU A 59 -12.23 -13.52 -0.40
C LEU A 59 -12.68 -12.91 -1.73
N PHE A 60 -11.94 -11.93 -2.25
CA PHE A 60 -12.23 -11.33 -3.55
C PHE A 60 -12.03 -12.36 -4.69
N LEU A 61 -10.93 -13.12 -4.67
CA LEU A 61 -10.66 -14.18 -5.64
C LEU A 61 -11.70 -15.32 -5.57
N GLU A 62 -12.26 -15.59 -4.39
CA GLU A 62 -13.39 -16.51 -4.22
C GLU A 62 -14.74 -15.93 -4.72
N GLY A 63 -14.73 -14.75 -5.34
CA GLY A 63 -15.91 -14.10 -5.91
C GLY A 63 -16.79 -13.37 -4.89
N VAL A 64 -16.32 -13.15 -3.66
CA VAL A 64 -17.09 -12.43 -2.65
C VAL A 64 -17.10 -10.92 -2.96
N SER A 65 -18.29 -10.32 -3.01
CA SER A 65 -18.39 -8.88 -3.32
C SER A 65 -17.67 -7.99 -2.30
N LEU A 66 -17.09 -6.87 -2.75
CA LEU A 66 -16.38 -5.90 -1.91
C LEU A 66 -17.20 -5.43 -0.69
N ARG A 67 -18.52 -5.27 -0.87
CA ARG A 67 -19.45 -4.87 0.21
C ARG A 67 -19.71 -5.99 1.22
N THR A 68 -19.58 -7.24 0.80
CA THR A 68 -19.67 -8.39 1.72
C THR A 68 -18.36 -8.55 2.48
N ILE A 69 -17.21 -8.46 1.79
CA ILE A 69 -15.88 -8.48 2.42
C ILE A 69 -15.76 -7.38 3.48
N SER A 70 -16.22 -6.16 3.18
CA SER A 70 -16.22 -5.05 4.12
C SER A 70 -16.98 -5.35 5.42
N ARG A 71 -18.09 -6.09 5.31
CA ARG A 71 -18.90 -6.51 6.46
C ARG A 71 -18.23 -7.65 7.24
N ILE A 72 -17.63 -8.62 6.55
CA ILE A 72 -16.92 -9.75 7.16
C ILE A 72 -15.71 -9.27 7.96
N LEU A 73 -14.88 -8.41 7.36
CA LEU A 73 -13.61 -7.97 7.95
C LEU A 73 -13.71 -6.63 8.69
N ALA A 74 -14.91 -6.06 8.79
CA ALA A 74 -15.16 -4.73 9.38
C ALA A 74 -14.23 -3.63 8.82
N VAL A 75 -13.96 -3.68 7.50
CA VAL A 75 -13.13 -2.71 6.79
C VAL A 75 -13.96 -1.85 5.85
N ASN A 76 -13.44 -0.71 5.40
CA ASN A 76 -14.11 0.05 4.34
C ASN A 76 -14.01 -0.71 3.00
N HIS A 77 -15.14 -0.95 2.32
CA HIS A 77 -15.17 -1.54 0.98
C HIS A 77 -14.25 -0.84 -0.04
N GLN A 78 -14.06 0.48 0.09
CA GLN A 78 -13.13 1.22 -0.77
C GLN A 78 -11.66 0.83 -0.49
N SER A 79 -11.31 0.51 0.76
CA SER A 79 -9.98 -0.01 1.09
C SER A 79 -9.74 -1.35 0.39
N VAL A 80 -10.75 -2.23 0.38
CA VAL A 80 -10.69 -3.52 -0.34
C VAL A 80 -10.48 -3.29 -1.83
N ALA A 81 -11.26 -2.40 -2.45
CA ALA A 81 -11.11 -2.04 -3.86
C ALA A 81 -9.69 -1.53 -4.18
N ASN A 82 -9.15 -0.67 -3.31
CA ASN A 82 -7.81 -0.14 -3.47
C ASN A 82 -6.74 -1.23 -3.35
N TRP A 83 -6.91 -2.23 -2.48
CA TRP A 83 -5.99 -3.35 -2.38
C TRP A 83 -6.03 -4.26 -3.60
N VAL A 84 -7.23 -4.55 -4.12
CA VAL A 84 -7.38 -5.33 -5.36
C VAL A 84 -6.69 -4.61 -6.52
N ASN A 85 -6.93 -3.30 -6.69
CA ASN A 85 -6.27 -2.51 -7.74
C ASN A 85 -4.76 -2.42 -7.55
N HIS A 86 -4.29 -2.27 -6.31
CA HIS A 86 -2.86 -2.28 -6.02
C HIS A 86 -2.24 -3.63 -6.35
N PHE A 87 -2.88 -4.74 -5.96
CA PHE A 87 -2.43 -6.09 -6.32
C PHE A 87 -2.38 -6.25 -7.83
N ALA A 88 -3.47 -5.93 -8.53
CA ALA A 88 -3.58 -5.98 -9.99
C ALA A 88 -2.46 -5.19 -10.71
N GLY A 89 -2.13 -4.00 -10.21
CA GLY A 89 -1.08 -3.15 -10.77
C GLY A 89 0.36 -3.62 -10.49
N ASN A 90 0.54 -4.61 -9.61
CA ASN A 90 1.85 -5.21 -9.32
C ASN A 90 2.02 -6.61 -9.93
N LEU A 91 1.07 -7.07 -10.76
CA LEU A 91 1.28 -8.30 -11.53
C LEU A 91 2.42 -8.10 -12.55
N PRO A 92 3.22 -9.14 -12.82
CA PRO A 92 4.24 -9.08 -13.86
C PRO A 92 3.62 -8.87 -15.25
N GLU A 93 4.32 -8.14 -16.12
CA GLU A 93 3.85 -7.85 -17.48
C GLU A 93 3.86 -9.10 -18.37
N ASP A 94 4.73 -10.07 -18.08
CA ASP A 94 5.02 -11.27 -18.88
C ASP A 94 4.30 -12.52 -18.36
N LEU A 95 3.02 -12.38 -18.00
CA LEU A 95 2.21 -13.53 -17.60
C LEU A 95 1.89 -14.44 -18.80
N PRO A 96 1.89 -15.77 -18.62
CA PRO A 96 1.41 -16.68 -19.64
C PRO A 96 -0.09 -16.45 -19.90
N ASP A 97 -0.53 -16.69 -21.13
CA ASP A 97 -1.91 -16.41 -21.58
C ASP A 97 -2.99 -17.06 -20.70
N SER A 98 -2.74 -18.26 -20.17
CA SER A 98 -3.68 -18.97 -19.27
C SER A 98 -3.88 -18.26 -17.93
N VAL A 99 -2.83 -17.62 -17.41
CA VAL A 99 -2.91 -16.85 -16.16
C VAL A 99 -3.57 -15.51 -16.43
N LEU A 100 -3.33 -14.90 -17.60
CA LEU A 100 -4.01 -13.68 -18.01
C LEU A 100 -5.53 -13.89 -18.15
N GLU A 101 -5.94 -15.00 -18.76
CA GLU A 101 -7.36 -15.36 -18.88
C GLU A 101 -8.01 -15.52 -17.50
N THR A 102 -7.34 -16.21 -16.58
CA THR A 102 -7.82 -16.39 -15.20
C THR A 102 -7.95 -15.04 -14.47
N ALA A 103 -6.93 -14.17 -14.57
CA ALA A 103 -6.95 -12.85 -13.94
C ALA A 103 -8.06 -11.93 -14.51
N VAL A 104 -8.41 -12.08 -15.80
CA VAL A 104 -9.55 -11.38 -16.40
C VAL A 104 -10.87 -11.91 -15.84
N LEU A 105 -11.02 -13.23 -15.70
CA LEU A 105 -12.22 -13.85 -15.13
C LEU A 105 -12.43 -13.46 -13.66
N ASP A 106 -11.35 -13.39 -12.89
CA ASP A 106 -11.36 -12.94 -11.49
C ASP A 106 -11.59 -11.41 -11.36
N GLY A 107 -11.69 -10.69 -12.47
CA GLY A 107 -11.92 -9.25 -12.50
C GLY A 107 -10.74 -8.43 -11.99
N LEU A 108 -9.53 -9.00 -11.91
CA LEU A 108 -8.30 -8.29 -11.57
C LEU A 108 -7.87 -7.37 -12.70
N ILE A 109 -8.07 -7.79 -13.96
CA ILE A 109 -7.66 -7.06 -15.15
C ILE A 109 -8.87 -6.88 -16.06
N THR A 110 -9.06 -5.67 -16.58
CA THR A 110 -10.08 -5.44 -17.61
C THR A 110 -9.52 -5.83 -18.97
N PHE A 111 -10.18 -6.75 -19.66
CA PHE A 111 -9.86 -7.07 -21.05
C PHE A 111 -10.02 -5.81 -21.92
N ASN A 112 -8.91 -5.27 -22.43
CA ASN A 112 -8.94 -4.14 -23.37
C ASN A 112 -8.73 -4.66 -24.80
N PRO A 113 -9.78 -4.80 -25.63
CA PRO A 113 -9.70 -5.39 -26.97
C PRO A 113 -8.83 -4.60 -27.97
N ARG A 114 -8.24 -3.46 -27.58
CA ARG A 114 -7.49 -2.55 -28.47
C ARG A 114 -6.01 -2.85 -28.61
N GLN A 115 -5.44 -3.75 -27.82
CA GLN A 115 -4.04 -4.15 -27.95
C GLN A 115 -3.91 -5.43 -28.76
N LYS A 116 -4.31 -5.41 -30.04
CA LYS A 116 -3.75 -6.38 -30.98
C LYS A 116 -2.30 -5.97 -31.18
N GLN A 117 -1.38 -6.76 -30.63
CA GLN A 117 0.05 -6.62 -30.88
C GLN A 117 0.27 -6.51 -32.39
N THR A 118 0.75 -5.36 -32.88
CA THR A 118 1.32 -5.31 -34.23
C THR A 118 2.50 -6.28 -34.20
N PRO A 119 2.55 -7.28 -35.10
CA PRO A 119 3.68 -8.19 -35.15
C PRO A 119 4.97 -7.38 -35.31
N PRO A 120 6.06 -7.75 -34.61
CA PRO A 120 7.31 -7.01 -34.71
C PRO A 120 7.73 -6.94 -36.18
N THR A 121 8.00 -5.73 -36.64
CA THR A 121 8.48 -5.47 -38.00
C THR A 121 9.77 -6.29 -38.22
N PRO A 122 9.85 -7.11 -39.28
CA PRO A 122 11.06 -7.87 -39.54
C PRO A 122 12.21 -6.90 -39.80
N GLN A 123 13.26 -7.01 -38.99
CA GLN A 123 14.51 -6.30 -39.19
C GLN A 123 15.19 -6.89 -40.44
N ASN A 124 15.32 -6.07 -41.48
CA ASN A 124 16.15 -6.33 -42.65
C ASN A 124 17.40 -5.49 -42.55
#